data_AF-A0AAU5ULA0-F1
#
_entry.id   AF-A0AAU5ULA0-F1
#
_cell.length_a   1.000
_cell.length_b   1.000
_cell.length_c   1.000
_cell.angle_alpha   90.00
_cell.angle_beta   90.00
_cell.angle_gamma   90.00
#
_symmetry.space_group_name_H-M   'P 1'
#
loop_
_entity.id
_entity.type
_entity.pdbx_description
1 polymer ?
#
loop_
_entity_poly.entity_id
_entity_poly.type
_entity_poly.pdbx_seq_one_letter_code
_entity_poly.pdbx_strand_id
1 'polypeptide(L)'
;MSSIVPGPQKKLEQEIDAARSGAKPLQPGDLNTSAPPQEELTGLDDWPESLRTAIEAEHARVVALTTNRRRTADRVLPDVVRGLDQLLDEIANRLQADKPRLFGKSTAPADAVDDIAEILGIPTDELTTSPGRGEHRAALRTIKQLRSQLKELEKSQDHSKLTRLVTFVIRLALVTENAPESAATLAPIALDRYANSEPDPQRNWTFDQKLTFWKQTHTTLTTT
;
A
#
# COMPACT_ATOMS: atom_id res chain seq x y z
N MET A 1 31.90 -18.16 47.84
CA MET A 1 31.48 -18.31 46.43
C MET A 1 30.64 -17.10 46.05
N SER A 2 31.22 -16.11 45.34
CA SER A 2 30.49 -14.91 44.90
C SER A 2 29.99 -15.11 43.47
N SER A 3 28.68 -15.19 43.30
CA SER A 3 28.01 -15.19 42.00
C SER A 3 28.01 -13.77 41.45
N ILE A 4 28.90 -13.49 40.50
CA ILE A 4 28.91 -12.23 39.74
C ILE A 4 27.82 -12.36 38.67
N VAL A 5 26.66 -11.79 38.93
CA VAL A 5 25.62 -11.61 37.92
C VAL A 5 26.15 -10.61 36.88
N PRO A 6 26.35 -11.00 35.61
CA PRO A 6 26.82 -10.07 34.59
C PRO A 6 25.78 -8.99 34.35
N GLY A 7 26.23 -7.73 34.31
CA GLY A 7 25.37 -6.59 33.97
C GLY A 7 24.78 -6.71 32.55
N PRO A 8 23.69 -5.97 32.26
CA PRO A 8 22.89 -6.12 31.06
C PRO A 8 23.66 -5.97 29.74
N GLN A 9 24.74 -5.18 29.72
CA GLN A 9 25.61 -5.02 28.54
C GLN A 9 26.36 -6.32 28.16
N LYS A 10 26.78 -7.12 29.16
CA LYS A 10 27.49 -8.38 28.91
C LYS A 10 26.58 -9.50 28.40
N LYS A 11 25.27 -9.44 28.70
CA LYS A 11 24.30 -10.38 28.12
C LYS A 11 24.04 -10.09 26.64
N LEU A 12 23.97 -8.81 26.27
CA LEU A 12 23.75 -8.39 24.89
C LEU A 12 24.88 -8.83 23.96
N GLU A 13 26.14 -8.70 24.40
CA GLU A 13 27.30 -9.16 23.63
C GLU A 13 27.31 -10.69 23.44
N GLN A 14 26.91 -11.44 24.47
CA GLN A 14 26.80 -12.91 24.40
C GLN A 14 25.66 -13.37 23.48
N GLU A 15 24.54 -12.65 23.44
CA GLU A 15 23.42 -12.94 22.54
C GLU A 15 23.75 -12.61 21.08
N ILE A 16 24.54 -11.56 20.83
CA ILE A 16 25.03 -11.21 19.48
C ILE A 16 26.00 -12.27 18.94
N ASP A 17 26.91 -12.78 19.78
CA ASP A 17 27.81 -13.87 19.38
C ASP A 17 27.07 -15.21 19.21
N ALA A 18 26.03 -15.47 20.00
CA ALA A 18 25.17 -16.65 19.82
C ALA A 18 24.38 -16.61 18.51
N ALA A 19 23.86 -15.44 18.10
CA ALA A 19 23.16 -15.27 16.83
C ALA A 19 24.07 -15.45 15.60
N ARG A 20 25.36 -15.10 15.70
CA ARG A 20 26.37 -15.39 14.67
C ARG A 20 26.71 -16.87 14.55
N SER A 21 26.47 -17.67 15.60
CA SER A 21 26.72 -19.11 15.64
C SER A 21 25.57 -19.98 15.08
N GLY A 22 24.51 -19.37 14.54
CA GLY A 22 23.43 -20.08 13.86
C GLY A 22 22.22 -20.44 14.73
N ALA A 23 22.08 -19.86 15.92
CA ALA A 23 20.89 -20.01 16.74
C ALA A 23 19.98 -18.77 16.64
N LYS A 24 18.78 -18.98 16.08
CA LYS A 24 17.58 -18.11 15.98
C LYS A 24 17.81 -16.67 15.43
N PRO A 25 17.14 -16.25 14.34
CA PRO A 25 17.23 -14.88 13.86
C PRO A 25 16.83 -13.88 14.96
N LEU A 26 17.69 -12.90 15.22
CA LEU A 26 17.39 -11.80 16.14
C LEU A 26 16.15 -11.05 15.63
N GLN A 27 15.17 -10.88 16.51
CA GLN A 27 13.98 -10.10 16.18
C GLN A 27 14.37 -8.62 16.10
N PRO A 28 13.77 -7.81 15.21
CA PRO A 28 14.06 -6.37 15.11
C PRO A 28 13.87 -5.57 16.41
N GLY A 29 13.16 -6.14 17.40
CA GLY A 29 13.04 -5.63 18.76
C GLY A 29 14.28 -5.80 19.63
N ASP A 30 15.13 -6.80 19.36
CA ASP A 30 16.29 -7.15 20.21
C ASP A 30 17.46 -6.18 20.04
N LEU A 31 17.51 -5.43 18.94
CA LEU A 31 18.60 -4.49 18.65
C LEU A 31 18.45 -3.13 19.33
N ASN A 32 17.32 -2.86 19.99
CA ASN A 32 17.12 -1.67 20.82
C ASN A 32 15.98 -1.94 21.82
N THR A 33 16.36 -2.35 23.03
CA THR A 33 15.47 -2.72 24.15
C THR A 33 14.55 -1.60 24.65
N SER A 34 14.71 -0.35 24.15
CA SER A 34 13.84 0.77 24.50
C SER A 34 12.77 1.08 23.44
N ALA A 35 12.72 0.34 22.34
CA ALA A 35 11.68 0.55 21.35
C ALA A 35 10.42 -0.24 21.70
N PRO A 36 9.23 0.36 21.53
CA PRO A 36 7.99 -0.36 21.73
C PRO A 36 7.95 -1.59 20.80
N PRO A 37 7.36 -2.71 21.25
CA PRO A 37 7.13 -3.88 20.42
C PRO A 37 6.44 -3.48 19.11
N GLN A 38 6.81 -4.09 17.99
CA GLN A 38 6.05 -3.93 16.77
C GLN A 38 4.67 -4.56 17.01
N GLU A 39 3.62 -3.74 17.03
CA GLU A 39 2.25 -4.26 17.05
C GLU A 39 2.00 -5.03 15.75
N GLU A 40 1.59 -6.29 15.86
CA GLU A 40 1.20 -7.08 14.70
C GLU A 40 -0.11 -6.52 14.12
N LEU A 41 -0.16 -6.39 12.79
CA LEU A 41 -1.41 -6.04 12.11
C LEU A 41 -2.37 -7.24 12.21
N THR A 42 -3.54 -7.02 12.80
CA THR A 42 -4.59 -8.03 12.92
C THR A 42 -5.76 -7.73 11.98
N GLY A 43 -6.56 -8.74 11.62
CA GLY A 43 -7.79 -8.56 10.84
C GLY A 43 -7.55 -8.25 9.36
N LEU A 44 -6.48 -8.81 8.79
CA LEU A 44 -6.21 -8.80 7.35
C LEU A 44 -6.24 -10.22 6.75
N ASP A 45 -6.63 -11.23 7.52
CA ASP A 45 -6.51 -12.65 7.15
C ASP A 45 -7.34 -13.02 5.91
N ASP A 46 -8.48 -12.37 5.73
CA ASP A 46 -9.39 -12.58 4.59
C ASP A 46 -9.01 -11.77 3.34
N TRP A 47 -7.91 -11.01 3.38
CA TRP A 47 -7.51 -10.13 2.28
C TRP A 47 -6.69 -10.89 1.23
N PRO A 48 -6.73 -10.46 -0.04
CA PRO A 48 -5.81 -10.97 -1.05
C PRO A 48 -4.36 -10.86 -0.57
N GLU A 49 -3.58 -11.91 -0.78
CA GLU A 49 -2.22 -12.02 -0.27
C GLU A 49 -1.34 -10.83 -0.72
N SER A 50 -1.44 -10.44 -1.99
CA SER A 50 -0.71 -9.30 -2.56
C SER A 50 -0.98 -7.99 -1.82
N LEU A 51 -2.25 -7.73 -1.50
CA LEU A 51 -2.69 -6.52 -0.81
C LEU A 51 -2.28 -6.54 0.66
N ARG A 52 -2.48 -7.68 1.34
CA ARG A 52 -2.06 -7.88 2.72
C ARG A 52 -0.56 -7.66 2.89
N THR A 53 0.27 -8.31 2.06
CA THR A 53 1.73 -8.19 2.12
C THR A 53 2.19 -6.74 1.83
N ALA A 54 1.56 -6.03 0.90
CA ALA A 54 1.89 -4.63 0.64
C ALA A 54 1.58 -3.72 1.85
N ILE A 55 0.46 -3.95 2.54
CA ILE A 55 0.07 -3.21 3.75
C ILE A 55 1.02 -3.53 4.92
N GLU A 56 1.36 -4.80 5.13
CA GLU A 56 2.30 -5.23 6.16
C GLU A 56 3.70 -4.62 5.96
N ALA A 57 4.20 -4.61 4.72
CA ALA A 57 5.48 -3.98 4.38
C ALA A 57 5.45 -2.46 4.62
N GLU A 58 4.37 -1.78 4.23
CA GLU A 58 4.20 -0.35 4.48
C GLU A 58 4.15 -0.06 5.98
N HIS A 59 3.43 -0.87 6.76
CA HIS A 59 3.36 -0.72 8.20
C HIS A 59 4.74 -0.81 8.84
N ALA A 60 5.52 -1.84 8.49
CA ALA A 60 6.88 -1.99 8.98
C ALA A 60 7.76 -0.76 8.62
N ARG A 61 7.61 -0.20 7.42
CA ARG A 61 8.29 1.04 7.01
C ARG A 61 7.84 2.24 7.83
N VAL A 62 6.53 2.44 8.01
CA VAL A 62 5.99 3.58 8.77
C VAL A 62 6.39 3.50 10.23
N VAL A 63 6.29 2.33 10.87
CA VAL A 63 6.75 2.12 12.26
C VAL A 63 8.23 2.44 12.39
N ALA A 64 9.05 2.01 11.44
CA ALA A 64 10.47 2.37 11.43
C ALA A 64 10.68 3.89 11.32
N LEU A 65 9.88 4.60 10.52
CA LEU A 65 9.97 6.06 10.41
C LEU A 65 9.48 6.78 11.67
N THR A 66 8.35 6.38 12.25
CA THR A 66 7.78 7.01 13.45
C THR A 66 8.64 6.79 14.68
N THR A 67 9.37 5.67 14.74
CA THR A 67 10.37 5.38 15.79
C THR A 67 11.78 5.91 15.48
N ASN A 68 11.92 6.78 14.47
CA ASN A 68 13.17 7.41 14.04
C ASN A 68 14.29 6.43 13.64
N ARG A 69 13.91 5.25 13.13
CA ARG A 69 14.81 4.20 12.64
C ARG A 69 14.92 4.22 11.11
N ARG A 70 15.44 5.33 10.56
CA ARG A 70 15.49 5.54 9.09
C ARG A 70 16.18 4.39 8.32
N ARG A 71 17.33 3.90 8.81
CA ARG A 71 18.02 2.75 8.18
C ARG A 71 17.18 1.46 8.16
N THR A 72 16.26 1.31 9.11
CA THR A 72 15.33 0.16 9.12
C THR A 72 14.24 0.38 8.07
N ALA A 73 13.71 1.60 7.95
CA ALA A 73 12.77 1.95 6.89
C ALA A 73 13.39 1.76 5.49
N ASP A 74 14.66 2.13 5.31
CA ASP A 74 15.41 1.92 4.07
C ASP A 74 15.56 0.43 3.71
N ARG A 75 15.72 -0.45 4.72
CA ARG A 75 15.85 -1.91 4.51
C ARG A 75 14.54 -2.58 4.12
N VAL A 76 13.41 -2.06 4.58
CA VAL A 76 12.06 -2.56 4.25
C VAL A 76 11.58 -2.04 2.89
N LEU A 77 12.22 -0.97 2.38
CA LEU A 77 11.84 -0.32 1.12
C LEU A 77 11.69 -1.27 -0.09
N PRO A 78 12.59 -2.25 -0.33
CA PRO A 78 12.44 -3.19 -1.43
C PRO A 78 11.17 -4.05 -1.32
N ASP A 79 10.75 -4.41 -0.09
CA ASP A 79 9.53 -5.18 0.12
C ASP A 79 8.27 -4.36 -0.19
N VAL A 80 8.26 -3.08 0.21
CA VAL A 80 7.19 -2.13 -0.16
C VAL A 80 7.14 -1.98 -1.68
N VAL A 81 8.28 -1.73 -2.32
CA VAL A 81 8.38 -1.55 -3.76
C VAL A 81 7.88 -2.78 -4.52
N ARG A 82 8.27 -3.97 -4.10
CA ARG A 82 7.80 -5.24 -4.68
C ARG A 82 6.30 -5.42 -4.52
N GLY A 83 5.75 -5.16 -3.33
CA GLY A 83 4.31 -5.25 -3.09
C GLY A 83 3.51 -4.30 -3.98
N LEU A 84 3.98 -3.05 -4.12
CA LEU A 84 3.34 -2.08 -5.00
C LEU A 84 3.48 -2.44 -6.49
N ASP A 85 4.63 -2.95 -6.92
CA ASP A 85 4.81 -3.39 -8.32
C ASP A 85 3.86 -4.53 -8.66
N GLN A 86 3.66 -5.47 -7.74
CA GLN A 86 2.70 -6.56 -7.88
C GLN A 86 1.26 -6.04 -7.97
N LEU A 87 0.83 -5.18 -7.05
CA LEU A 87 -0.52 -4.58 -7.08
C LEU A 87 -0.76 -3.80 -8.38
N LEU A 88 0.23 -3.02 -8.84
CA LEU A 88 0.13 -2.30 -10.10
C LEU A 88 0.02 -3.24 -11.32
N ASP A 89 0.67 -4.41 -11.29
CA ASP A 89 0.51 -5.42 -12.32
C ASP A 89 -0.91 -6.02 -12.31
N GLU A 90 -1.42 -6.39 -11.14
CA GLU A 90 -2.78 -6.91 -10.95
C GLU A 90 -3.84 -5.91 -11.43
N ILE A 91 -3.72 -4.64 -11.05
CA ILE A 91 -4.58 -3.54 -11.52
C ILE A 91 -4.50 -3.40 -13.04
N ALA A 92 -3.28 -3.43 -13.62
CA ALA A 92 -3.12 -3.35 -15.07
C ALA A 92 -3.75 -4.54 -15.80
N ASN A 93 -3.69 -5.74 -15.23
CA ASN A 93 -4.28 -6.94 -15.80
C ASN A 93 -5.82 -6.85 -15.78
N ARG A 94 -6.42 -6.42 -14.65
CA ARG A 94 -7.87 -6.17 -14.57
C ARG A 94 -8.34 -5.11 -15.56
N LEU A 95 -7.68 -3.94 -15.61
CA LEU A 95 -8.04 -2.88 -16.57
C LEU A 95 -7.88 -3.28 -18.04
N GLN A 96 -7.03 -4.26 -18.33
CA GLN A 96 -6.92 -4.83 -19.67
C GLN A 96 -8.05 -5.80 -20.01
N ALA A 97 -8.52 -6.58 -19.03
CA ALA A 97 -9.66 -7.46 -19.17
C ALA A 97 -10.96 -6.67 -19.37
N ASP A 98 -11.12 -5.55 -18.65
CA ASP A 98 -12.34 -4.74 -18.62
C ASP A 98 -12.37 -3.62 -19.68
N LYS A 99 -11.62 -3.77 -20.78
CA LYS A 99 -11.58 -2.76 -21.84
C LYS A 99 -12.96 -2.52 -22.44
N PRO A 100 -13.36 -1.25 -22.66
CA PRO A 100 -14.64 -0.92 -23.29
C PRO A 100 -14.76 -1.60 -24.67
N ARG A 101 -15.77 -2.49 -24.80
CA ARG A 101 -16.15 -3.09 -26.08
C ARG A 101 -16.75 -2.01 -26.99
N LEU A 102 -16.56 -2.12 -28.30
CA LEU A 102 -17.02 -1.13 -29.30
C LEU A 102 -18.52 -0.80 -29.24
N PHE A 103 -19.34 -1.67 -28.63
CA PHE A 103 -20.80 -1.57 -28.64
C PHE A 103 -21.47 -1.87 -27.29
N GLY A 104 -20.72 -1.94 -26.19
CA GLY A 104 -21.29 -2.22 -24.86
C GLY A 104 -21.36 -0.95 -24.03
N LYS A 105 -22.57 -0.51 -23.66
CA LYS A 105 -22.74 0.43 -22.55
C LYS A 105 -22.36 -0.31 -21.26
N SER A 106 -21.30 0.11 -20.59
CA SER A 106 -21.04 -0.30 -19.22
C SER A 106 -22.08 0.39 -18.34
N THR A 107 -22.96 -0.37 -17.72
CA THR A 107 -24.00 0.15 -16.82
C THR A 107 -23.71 -0.35 -15.42
N ALA A 108 -22.73 0.27 -14.76
CA ALA A 108 -22.68 0.22 -13.30
C ALA A 108 -23.83 1.09 -12.75
N PRO A 109 -24.54 0.67 -11.69
CA PRO A 109 -25.57 1.48 -11.06
C PRO A 109 -24.95 2.76 -10.46
N ALA A 110 -25.56 3.92 -10.75
CA ALA A 110 -24.99 5.25 -10.45
C ALA A 110 -24.67 5.46 -8.95
N ASP A 111 -25.53 4.98 -8.04
CA ASP A 111 -25.33 5.16 -6.59
C ASP A 111 -24.06 4.43 -6.08
N ALA A 112 -23.74 3.26 -6.65
CA ALA A 112 -22.52 2.53 -6.29
C ALA A 112 -21.24 3.19 -6.86
N VAL A 113 -21.38 4.03 -7.89
CA VAL A 113 -20.25 4.74 -8.51
C VAL A 113 -19.83 5.93 -7.66
N ASP A 114 -20.77 6.64 -7.04
CA ASP A 114 -20.49 7.82 -6.20
C ASP A 114 -19.73 7.44 -4.91
N ASP A 115 -20.17 6.40 -4.21
CA ASP A 115 -19.49 5.91 -2.99
C ASP A 115 -18.05 5.44 -3.28
N ILE A 116 -17.85 4.78 -4.43
CA ILE A 116 -16.52 4.30 -4.86
C ILE A 116 -15.65 5.45 -5.36
N ALA A 117 -16.24 6.47 -5.98
CA ALA A 117 -15.54 7.68 -6.38
C ALA A 117 -14.99 8.42 -5.15
N GLU A 118 -15.76 8.51 -4.07
CA GLU A 118 -15.30 9.08 -2.79
C GLU A 118 -14.11 8.30 -2.23
N ILE A 119 -14.17 6.95 -2.24
CA ILE A 119 -13.06 6.08 -1.82
C ILE A 119 -11.77 6.41 -2.60
N LEU A 120 -11.88 6.62 -3.91
CA LEU A 120 -10.76 6.98 -4.77
C LEU A 120 -10.36 8.46 -4.67
N GLY A 121 -11.16 9.31 -4.02
CA GLY A 121 -10.93 10.75 -3.91
C GLY A 121 -11.21 11.49 -5.22
N ILE A 122 -12.19 11.01 -5.98
CA ILE A 122 -12.69 11.61 -7.22
C ILE A 122 -13.89 12.50 -6.88
N PRO A 123 -13.84 13.81 -7.16
CA PRO A 123 -14.97 14.72 -7.05
C PRO A 123 -16.14 14.31 -7.96
N THR A 124 -17.38 14.54 -7.51
CA THR A 124 -18.59 14.13 -8.24
C THR A 124 -18.75 14.84 -9.59
N ASP A 125 -18.20 16.05 -9.75
CA ASP A 125 -18.21 16.79 -11.02
C ASP A 125 -17.32 16.15 -12.10
N GLU A 126 -16.35 15.32 -11.71
CA GLU A 126 -15.48 14.58 -12.63
C GLU A 126 -16.10 13.25 -13.10
N LEU A 127 -17.25 12.84 -12.56
CA LEU A 127 -17.95 11.60 -12.92
C LEU A 127 -18.82 11.74 -14.19
N THR A 128 -18.85 12.92 -14.79
CA THR A 128 -19.79 13.29 -15.87
C THR A 128 -19.53 12.58 -17.20
N THR A 129 -18.38 11.94 -17.39
CA THR A 129 -18.05 11.21 -18.64
C THR A 129 -17.44 9.84 -18.35
N SER A 130 -18.10 8.77 -18.80
CA SER A 130 -17.52 7.42 -18.74
C SER A 130 -16.24 7.36 -19.62
N PRO A 131 -15.11 6.86 -19.08
CA PRO A 131 -13.87 6.81 -19.85
C PRO A 131 -13.98 5.89 -21.05
N GLY A 132 -13.45 6.34 -22.18
CA GLY A 132 -13.35 5.58 -23.40
C GLY A 132 -12.04 4.80 -23.51
N ARG A 133 -11.81 4.22 -24.69
CA ARG A 133 -10.58 3.47 -24.99
C ARG A 133 -9.31 4.32 -24.95
N GLY A 134 -9.42 5.64 -25.11
CA GLY A 134 -8.27 6.56 -25.04
C GLY A 134 -7.77 6.64 -23.61
N GLU A 135 -8.71 6.83 -22.69
CA GLU A 135 -8.54 6.99 -21.25
C GLU A 135 -8.01 5.69 -20.64
N HIS A 136 -8.58 4.52 -20.99
CA HIS A 136 -8.02 3.23 -20.56
C HIS A 136 -6.58 3.01 -21.05
N ARG A 137 -6.25 3.44 -22.28
CA ARG A 137 -4.87 3.33 -22.78
C ARG A 137 -3.95 4.29 -22.05
N ALA A 138 -4.40 5.51 -21.73
CA ALA A 138 -3.65 6.45 -20.91
C ALA A 138 -3.41 5.89 -19.51
N ALA A 139 -4.44 5.37 -18.85
CA ALA A 139 -4.37 4.71 -17.54
C ALA A 139 -3.30 3.60 -17.49
N LEU A 140 -3.28 2.71 -18.48
CA LEU A 140 -2.27 1.65 -18.57
C LEU A 140 -0.85 2.19 -18.79
N ARG A 141 -0.69 3.32 -19.49
CA ARG A 141 0.62 3.99 -19.60
C ARG A 141 1.02 4.63 -18.27
N THR A 142 0.07 5.25 -17.56
CA THR A 142 0.30 5.79 -16.23
C THR A 142 0.79 4.70 -15.28
N ILE A 143 0.15 3.53 -15.25
CA ILE A 143 0.62 2.39 -14.43
C ILE A 143 2.07 2.01 -14.78
N LYS A 144 2.43 1.92 -16.06
CA LYS A 144 3.83 1.65 -16.47
C LYS A 144 4.80 2.73 -15.98
N GLN A 145 4.37 4.00 -15.99
CA GLN A 145 5.16 5.10 -15.45
C GLN A 145 5.30 4.99 -13.92
N LEU A 146 4.24 4.65 -13.19
CA LEU A 146 4.30 4.42 -11.74
C LEU A 146 5.26 3.29 -11.38
N ARG A 147 5.25 2.18 -12.12
CA ARG A 147 6.22 1.08 -11.94
C ARG A 147 7.66 1.52 -12.18
N SER A 148 7.88 2.41 -13.15
CA SER A 148 9.22 3.01 -13.38
C SER A 148 9.60 3.95 -12.23
N GLN A 149 8.65 4.75 -11.73
CA GLN A 149 8.85 5.63 -10.58
C GLN A 149 9.17 4.85 -9.30
N LEU A 150 8.57 3.68 -9.08
CA LEU A 150 8.88 2.82 -7.92
C LEU A 150 10.37 2.48 -7.84
N LYS A 151 10.99 2.13 -8.98
CA LYS A 151 12.43 1.82 -9.05
C LYS A 151 13.31 3.02 -8.72
N GLU A 152 12.86 4.23 -9.08
CA GLU A 152 13.58 5.46 -8.74
C GLU A 152 13.35 5.88 -7.28
N LEU A 153 12.17 5.63 -6.72
CA LEU A 153 11.87 5.82 -5.31
C LEU A 153 12.66 4.87 -4.41
N GLU A 154 12.87 3.63 -4.86
CA GLU A 154 13.73 2.65 -4.19
C GLU A 154 15.17 3.16 -4.04
N LYS A 155 15.73 3.71 -5.12
CA LYS A 155 17.11 4.26 -5.13
C LYS A 155 17.24 5.56 -4.34
N SER A 156 16.27 6.46 -4.50
CA SER A 156 16.31 7.79 -3.88
C SER A 156 15.88 7.80 -2.42
N GLN A 157 15.22 6.74 -1.95
CA GLN A 157 14.71 6.62 -0.58
C GLN A 157 13.79 7.79 -0.18
N ASP A 158 13.04 8.33 -1.14
CA ASP A 158 12.06 9.39 -0.92
C ASP A 158 10.77 8.83 -0.30
N HIS A 159 10.81 8.66 1.02
CA HIS A 159 9.70 8.11 1.80
C HIS A 159 8.42 8.94 1.71
N SER A 160 8.50 10.25 1.49
CA SER A 160 7.31 11.10 1.42
C SER A 160 6.55 10.85 0.14
N LYS A 161 7.26 10.78 -1.00
CA LYS A 161 6.63 10.44 -2.29
C LYS A 161 6.13 9.01 -2.29
N LEU A 162 6.86 8.08 -1.66
CA LEU A 162 6.41 6.71 -1.52
C LEU A 162 5.11 6.60 -0.72
N THR A 163 4.96 7.32 0.40
CA THR A 163 3.71 7.30 1.18
C THR A 163 2.50 7.73 0.33
N ARG A 164 2.66 8.73 -0.54
CA ARG A 164 1.60 9.15 -1.47
C ARG A 164 1.25 8.02 -2.44
N LEU A 165 2.27 7.40 -3.04
CA LEU A 165 2.06 6.32 -4.01
C LEU A 165 1.43 5.09 -3.36
N VAL A 166 1.91 4.65 -2.19
CA VAL A 166 1.36 3.53 -1.43
C VAL A 166 -0.12 3.74 -1.13
N THR A 167 -0.45 4.92 -0.60
CA THR A 167 -1.83 5.27 -0.23
C THR A 167 -2.77 5.24 -1.44
N PHE A 168 -2.30 5.72 -2.58
CA PHE A 168 -3.06 5.67 -3.83
C PHE A 168 -3.24 4.23 -4.35
N VAL A 169 -2.14 3.46 -4.45
CA VAL A 169 -2.16 2.10 -5.02
C VAL A 169 -3.00 1.14 -4.18
N ILE A 170 -2.92 1.22 -2.84
CA ILE A 170 -3.74 0.38 -1.95
C ILE A 170 -5.24 0.66 -2.15
N ARG A 171 -5.65 1.93 -2.21
CA ARG A 171 -7.06 2.31 -2.48
C ARG A 171 -7.52 1.82 -3.85
N LEU A 172 -6.68 2.00 -4.86
CA LEU A 172 -7.00 1.55 -6.21
C LEU A 172 -7.11 0.02 -6.30
N ALA A 173 -6.22 -0.72 -5.63
CA ALA A 173 -6.25 -2.17 -5.56
C ALA A 173 -7.52 -2.66 -4.85
N LEU A 174 -7.88 -2.06 -3.71
CA LEU A 174 -9.12 -2.37 -2.98
C LEU A 174 -10.37 -2.27 -3.85
N VAL A 175 -10.49 -1.17 -4.59
CA VAL A 175 -11.63 -0.94 -5.49
C VAL A 175 -11.59 -1.90 -6.69
N THR A 176 -10.41 -2.10 -7.28
CA THR A 176 -10.25 -2.98 -8.45
C THR A 176 -10.57 -4.44 -8.13
N GLU A 177 -10.25 -4.88 -6.91
CA GLU A 177 -10.53 -6.24 -6.45
C GLU A 177 -12.01 -6.46 -6.17
N ASN A 178 -12.62 -5.57 -5.37
CA ASN A 178 -13.94 -5.79 -4.79
C ASN A 178 -15.10 -5.19 -5.60
N ALA A 179 -14.83 -4.21 -6.47
CA ALA A 179 -15.84 -3.57 -7.31
C ALA A 179 -15.34 -3.38 -8.75
N PRO A 180 -15.01 -4.48 -9.47
CA PRO A 180 -14.36 -4.41 -10.78
C PRO A 180 -15.13 -3.59 -11.83
N GLU A 181 -16.46 -3.63 -11.82
CA GLU A 181 -17.29 -2.87 -12.76
C GLU A 181 -17.15 -1.35 -12.58
N SER A 182 -17.20 -0.89 -11.33
CA SER A 182 -16.96 0.51 -10.98
C SER A 182 -15.50 0.89 -11.19
N ALA A 183 -14.57 0.00 -10.84
CA ALA A 183 -13.14 0.21 -11.06
C ALA A 183 -12.78 0.40 -12.53
N ALA A 184 -13.40 -0.34 -13.45
CA ALA A 184 -13.19 -0.17 -14.88
C ALA A 184 -13.50 1.26 -15.34
N THR A 185 -14.51 1.89 -14.72
CA THR A 185 -14.93 3.27 -15.02
C THR A 185 -14.10 4.31 -14.25
N LEU A 186 -13.76 4.06 -12.98
CA LEU A 186 -13.18 5.07 -12.10
C LEU A 186 -11.64 5.05 -12.07
N ALA A 187 -11.02 3.89 -12.30
CA ALA A 187 -9.55 3.77 -12.28
C ALA A 187 -8.84 4.68 -13.30
N PRO A 188 -9.34 4.86 -14.54
CA PRO A 188 -8.73 5.82 -15.47
C PRO A 188 -8.73 7.25 -14.92
N ILE A 189 -9.82 7.67 -14.28
CA ILE A 189 -9.97 9.00 -13.67
C ILE A 189 -9.01 9.13 -12.48
N ALA A 190 -8.99 8.14 -11.57
CA ALA A 190 -8.10 8.12 -10.42
C ALA A 190 -6.62 8.18 -10.81
N LEU A 191 -6.22 7.45 -11.86
CA LEU A 191 -4.85 7.43 -12.39
C LEU A 191 -4.47 8.78 -13.03
N ASP A 192 -5.40 9.41 -13.74
CA ASP A 192 -5.17 10.74 -14.31
C ASP A 192 -5.00 11.80 -13.21
N ARG A 193 -5.88 11.82 -12.21
CA ARG A 193 -5.74 12.68 -11.01
C ARG A 193 -4.40 12.49 -10.32
N TYR A 194 -3.99 11.23 -10.12
CA TYR A 194 -2.68 10.95 -9.50
C TYR A 194 -1.53 11.53 -10.33
N ALA A 195 -1.56 11.32 -11.65
CA ALA A 195 -0.55 11.81 -12.59
C ALA A 195 -0.47 13.34 -12.63
N ASN A 196 -1.62 14.02 -12.54
CA ASN A 196 -1.74 15.48 -12.48
C ASN A 196 -1.40 16.07 -11.10
N SER A 197 -0.96 15.23 -10.15
CA SER A 197 -0.58 15.65 -8.81
C SER A 197 -1.73 16.26 -7.99
N GLU A 198 -2.97 15.85 -8.28
CA GLU A 198 -4.15 16.29 -7.53
C GLU A 198 -4.04 15.93 -6.04
N PRO A 199 -4.68 16.71 -5.15
CA PRO A 199 -4.69 16.45 -3.72
C PRO A 199 -5.20 15.05 -3.39
N ASP A 200 -4.44 14.32 -2.57
CA ASP A 200 -4.86 13.03 -2.02
C ASP A 200 -5.62 13.26 -0.69
N PRO A 201 -6.86 12.78 -0.53
CA PRO A 201 -7.66 13.00 0.68
C PRO A 201 -7.03 12.40 1.94
N GLN A 202 -6.22 11.35 1.78
CA GLN A 202 -5.54 10.65 2.86
C GLN A 202 -4.09 11.11 3.04
N ARG A 203 -3.66 12.19 2.36
CA ARG A 203 -2.27 12.68 2.41
C ARG A 203 -1.76 12.91 3.83
N ASN A 204 -2.61 13.49 4.68
CA ASN A 204 -2.25 13.90 6.04
C ASN A 204 -2.68 12.88 7.11
N TRP A 205 -3.21 11.72 6.71
CA TRP A 205 -3.69 10.72 7.64
C TRP A 205 -2.53 9.89 8.21
N THR A 206 -2.67 9.46 9.45
CA THR A 206 -1.79 8.45 10.04
C THR A 206 -2.01 7.09 9.38
N PHE A 207 -1.08 6.15 9.56
CA PHE A 207 -1.26 4.79 9.06
C PHE A 207 -2.51 4.13 9.65
N ASP A 208 -2.78 4.30 10.95
CA ASP A 208 -3.96 3.71 11.60
C ASP A 208 -5.27 4.26 11.07
N GLN A 209 -5.33 5.56 10.76
CA GLN A 209 -6.49 6.18 10.12
C GLN A 209 -6.72 5.58 8.72
N LYS A 210 -5.66 5.42 7.94
CA LYS A 210 -5.71 4.78 6.62
C LYS A 210 -6.14 3.32 6.71
N LEU A 211 -5.54 2.55 7.60
CA LEU A 211 -5.85 1.14 7.81
C LEU A 211 -7.31 0.95 8.23
N THR A 212 -7.80 1.76 9.16
CA THR A 212 -9.20 1.73 9.61
C THR A 212 -10.13 1.98 8.44
N PHE A 213 -9.86 3.00 7.64
CA PHE A 213 -10.63 3.30 6.44
C PHE A 213 -10.56 2.16 5.43
N TRP A 214 -9.38 1.62 5.13
CA TRP A 214 -9.22 0.50 4.19
C TRP A 214 -9.98 -0.74 4.64
N LYS A 215 -10.00 -1.04 5.95
CA LYS A 215 -10.82 -2.11 6.54
C LYS A 215 -12.31 -1.88 6.41
N GLN A 216 -12.77 -0.66 6.67
CA GLN A 216 -14.17 -0.28 6.48
C GLN A 216 -14.55 -0.42 5.01
N THR A 217 -13.75 0.13 4.09
CA THR A 217 -13.95 0.01 2.63
C THR A 217 -14.01 -1.45 2.19
N HIS A 218 -13.04 -2.28 2.60
CA HIS A 218 -13.04 -3.71 2.25
C HIS A 218 -14.32 -4.40 2.74
N THR A 219 -14.71 -4.17 3.99
CA THR A 219 -15.94 -4.74 4.56
C THR A 219 -17.16 -4.31 3.74
N THR A 220 -17.33 -3.00 3.52
CA THR A 220 -18.44 -2.47 2.73
C THR A 220 -18.52 -3.12 1.35
N LEU A 221 -17.40 -3.11 0.59
CA LEU A 221 -17.38 -3.63 -0.78
C LEU A 221 -17.57 -5.15 -0.86
N THR A 222 -17.17 -5.93 0.16
CA THR A 222 -17.42 -7.39 0.20
C THR A 222 -18.82 -7.77 0.65
N THR A 223 -19.54 -6.90 1.35
CA THR A 223 -20.92 -7.14 1.82
C THR A 223 -22.00 -6.66 0.87
N THR A 224 -21.63 -5.97 -0.21
CA THR A 224 -22.55 -5.43 -1.23
C THR A 224 -22.69 -6.41 -2.39
#